data_AF-A0AA48LDL6-F1
#
_entry.id   AF-A0AA48LDL6-F1
#
_cell.length_a   1.000
_cell.length_b   1.000
_cell.length_c   1.000
_cell.angle_alpha   90.00
_cell.angle_beta   90.00
_cell.angle_gamma   90.00
#
_symmetry.space_group_name_H-M   'P 1'
#
loop_
_entity.id
_entity.type
_entity.pdbx_description
1 polymer ?
#
loop_
_entity_poly.entity_id
_entity_poly.type
_entity_poly.pdbx_seq_one_letter_code
_entity_poly.pdbx_strand_id
1 'polypeptide(L)'
;MKKLVMIVVTAFVLFNANPVLATTQAIPEIEWKKSLGGASSEYAQNTQPTKDGGYIVVGSTYSTDGDVSGNHGNEDAWVVKLDGKGEMEWQKCLGGSLYDKAYSIRETNDSGYIIAGYTNSNDGDVSGNHGNMDAWLVKLDAYGEIIWQKCLGGSQNEDVFDIRQTDDGGYILVGSTYSVDGNVVGCHGDGSGDYGELDAWVVKLKENGDIDWQRCLGGSAYDVAQSIQLTKDGGYIIAGKTYSQDGDVSEPIGEFDAWIIKLKETGEIEWEKCLGGTSHDHAYNIQLTDDGGYVFVGSTWSSDGDVSGYRRAYDVWVVKLKENGDIDWQKCLGGANHDQAYTIQLTNDGGYIVAGQTQSQDGDVSGHHGYNDIWVVKLDEKGEINWQKSLGGTENDQASSIQLTDDGGYVLAGHVYSQDGDVLSNHGSWDVWIVKFEGNGDKAPASNGDASMNRPRAIICERTFTGQTLATFRDDAFGLLKVIDPETGVIDFRAPLRSEEKDVRVRISYADIQMKVDVGAKNLLIEYRGRAIQIPMITFECEELLSEMPTHEEAMIEIHLIEKEDGSLEKVIQLIVVEQVDEKTKLVHRMNVQ
;
A
#
# COMPACT_ATOMS: atom_id res chain seq x y z
N MET A 1 -20.76 -11.58 -81.80
CA MET A 1 -20.04 -10.37 -81.35
C MET A 1 -20.69 -9.87 -80.06
N LYS A 2 -19.92 -9.85 -78.98
CA LYS A 2 -20.34 -9.61 -77.60
C LYS A 2 -20.87 -8.18 -77.43
N LYS A 3 -22.09 -8.00 -76.92
CA LYS A 3 -22.52 -6.74 -76.28
C LYS A 3 -22.31 -6.91 -74.78
N LEU A 4 -21.30 -6.20 -74.28
CA LEU A 4 -20.92 -6.12 -72.87
C LEU A 4 -21.94 -5.23 -72.15
N VAL A 5 -22.63 -5.79 -71.16
CA VAL A 5 -23.48 -5.06 -70.22
C VAL A 5 -22.57 -4.54 -69.11
N MET A 6 -22.48 -3.22 -68.96
CA MET A 6 -21.76 -2.58 -67.86
C MET A 6 -22.80 -2.10 -66.85
N ILE A 7 -23.02 -2.90 -65.79
CA ILE A 7 -23.78 -2.49 -64.61
C ILE A 7 -22.76 -1.85 -63.67
N VAL A 8 -22.91 -0.54 -63.44
CA VAL A 8 -22.19 0.17 -62.38
C VAL A 8 -22.93 -0.10 -61.08
N VAL A 9 -22.33 -0.90 -60.19
CA VAL A 9 -22.79 -1.04 -58.81
C VAL A 9 -22.04 -0.02 -57.97
N THR A 10 -22.72 1.06 -57.59
CA THR A 10 -22.20 2.00 -56.59
C THR A 10 -22.49 1.42 -55.21
N ALA A 11 -21.48 0.85 -54.55
CA ALA A 11 -21.58 0.42 -53.17
C ALA A 11 -21.49 1.64 -52.24
N PHE A 12 -22.61 2.02 -51.63
CA PHE A 12 -22.63 2.96 -50.51
C PHE A 12 -22.29 2.16 -49.24
N VAL A 13 -21.05 2.28 -48.76
CA VAL A 13 -20.67 1.80 -47.42
C VAL A 13 -21.06 2.88 -46.43
N LEU A 14 -22.17 2.67 -45.73
CA LEU A 14 -22.54 3.47 -44.56
C LEU A 14 -21.64 3.06 -43.39
N PHE A 15 -20.61 3.85 -43.11
CA PHE A 15 -19.92 3.81 -41.82
C PHE A 15 -20.88 4.32 -40.75
N ASN A 16 -21.48 3.43 -39.97
CA ASN A 16 -22.05 3.79 -38.68
C ASN A 16 -20.90 4.05 -37.71
N ALA A 17 -20.39 5.28 -37.69
CA ALA A 17 -19.61 5.76 -36.58
C ALA A 17 -20.59 6.07 -35.43
N ASN A 18 -20.76 5.13 -34.51
CA ASN A 18 -21.23 5.50 -33.17
C ASN A 18 -20.09 6.32 -32.55
N PRO A 19 -20.28 7.61 -32.23
CA PRO A 19 -19.31 8.29 -31.40
C PRO A 19 -19.29 7.57 -30.06
N VAL A 20 -18.18 6.91 -29.75
CA VAL A 20 -17.88 6.53 -28.37
C VAL A 20 -17.73 7.86 -27.64
N LEU A 21 -18.75 8.24 -26.87
CA LEU A 21 -18.64 9.31 -25.90
C LEU A 21 -17.59 8.83 -24.90
N ALA A 22 -16.36 9.31 -25.02
CA ALA A 22 -15.38 9.21 -23.95
C ALA A 22 -15.96 9.96 -22.75
N THR A 23 -16.49 9.22 -21.78
CA THR A 23 -16.87 9.80 -20.50
C THR A 23 -15.58 10.07 -19.77
N THR A 24 -15.10 11.32 -19.82
CA THR A 24 -14.04 11.77 -18.92
C THR A 24 -14.53 11.54 -17.49
N GLN A 25 -13.82 10.69 -16.75
CA GLN A 25 -14.12 10.45 -15.34
C GLN A 25 -14.06 11.79 -14.60
N ALA A 26 -15.04 12.08 -13.75
CA ALA A 26 -15.05 13.32 -13.00
C ALA A 26 -13.84 13.36 -12.06
N ILE A 27 -13.15 14.50 -12.04
CA ILE A 27 -12.05 14.75 -11.11
C ILE A 27 -12.61 14.65 -9.68
N PRO A 28 -12.02 13.85 -8.79
CA PRO A 28 -12.48 13.73 -7.41
C PRO A 28 -12.40 15.07 -6.66
N GLU A 29 -13.42 15.30 -5.84
CA GLU A 29 -13.42 16.43 -4.91
C GLU A 29 -12.44 16.15 -3.76
N ILE A 30 -11.96 17.23 -3.14
CA ILE A 30 -11.12 17.13 -1.94
C ILE A 30 -12.07 17.02 -0.75
N GLU A 31 -12.00 15.90 -0.04
CA GLU A 31 -12.78 15.66 1.17
C GLU A 31 -12.26 16.52 2.32
N TRP A 32 -10.95 16.52 2.52
CA TRP A 32 -10.26 17.40 3.46
C TRP A 32 -8.80 17.61 3.05
N LYS A 33 -8.21 18.69 3.56
CA LYS A 33 -6.79 19.02 3.40
C LYS A 33 -6.26 19.69 4.66
N LYS A 34 -5.01 19.40 5.03
CA LYS A 34 -4.36 19.88 6.27
C LYS A 34 -2.93 20.29 5.96
N SER A 35 -2.53 21.46 6.44
CA SER A 35 -1.14 21.85 6.56
C SER A 35 -0.73 21.61 8.01
N LEU A 36 0.39 20.92 8.23
CA LEU A 36 0.92 20.61 9.55
C LEU A 36 2.38 21.06 9.61
N GLY A 37 2.75 21.78 10.66
CA GLY A 37 4.12 22.29 10.78
C GLY A 37 4.30 23.32 11.89
N GLY A 38 5.45 23.96 11.86
CA GLY A 38 5.87 25.04 12.75
C GLY A 38 6.45 26.23 11.97
N ALA A 39 7.27 27.04 12.64
CA ALA A 39 7.84 28.23 12.00
C ALA A 39 8.99 27.92 11.03
N SER A 40 9.56 26.71 11.07
CA SER A 40 10.67 26.26 10.21
C SER A 40 10.17 25.29 9.13
N SER A 41 11.06 24.53 8.49
CA SER A 41 10.68 23.63 7.41
C SER A 41 10.32 22.22 7.91
N GLU A 42 9.23 21.67 7.40
CA GLU A 42 8.81 20.28 7.50
C GLU A 42 8.66 19.67 6.10
N TYR A 43 9.13 18.44 5.93
CA TYR A 43 9.11 17.74 4.65
C TYR A 43 8.44 16.38 4.79
N ALA A 44 7.25 16.17 4.20
CA ALA A 44 6.68 14.82 4.11
C ALA A 44 7.42 13.99 3.05
N GLN A 45 7.72 12.73 3.37
CA GLN A 45 8.37 11.78 2.45
C GLN A 45 7.46 10.59 2.11
N ASN A 46 6.65 10.11 3.07
CA ASN A 46 5.75 9.00 2.81
C ASN A 46 4.45 9.09 3.62
N THR A 47 3.36 8.56 3.04
CA THR A 47 2.06 8.39 3.72
C THR A 47 1.50 7.00 3.47
N GLN A 48 0.71 6.48 4.41
CA GLN A 48 0.01 5.21 4.30
C GLN A 48 -1.35 5.25 5.04
N PRO A 49 -2.45 4.75 4.45
CA PRO A 49 -3.65 4.43 5.20
C PRO A 49 -3.38 3.33 6.23
N THR A 50 -3.99 3.44 7.41
CA THR A 50 -3.81 2.47 8.50
C THR A 50 -5.06 1.61 8.67
N LYS A 51 -4.90 0.38 9.17
CA LYS A 51 -6.00 -0.62 9.33
C LYS A 51 -7.15 -0.13 10.22
N ASP A 52 -6.90 0.84 11.09
CA ASP A 52 -7.92 1.49 11.92
C ASP A 52 -8.75 2.56 11.18
N GLY A 53 -8.49 2.76 9.88
CA GLY A 53 -9.14 3.75 9.04
C GLY A 53 -8.52 5.15 9.09
N GLY A 54 -7.39 5.32 9.78
CA GLY A 54 -6.60 6.55 9.80
C GLY A 54 -5.49 6.60 8.76
N TYR A 55 -4.52 7.49 8.98
CA TYR A 55 -3.37 7.68 8.09
C TYR A 55 -2.10 7.93 8.91
N ILE A 56 -0.97 7.39 8.46
CA ILE A 56 0.34 7.66 9.03
C ILE A 56 1.19 8.39 8.00
N VAL A 57 1.86 9.46 8.41
CA VAL A 57 2.77 10.27 7.58
C VAL A 57 4.13 10.34 8.24
N VAL A 58 5.18 10.25 7.44
CA VAL A 58 6.56 10.39 7.91
C VAL A 58 7.35 11.36 7.05
N GLY A 59 8.34 12.00 7.67
CA GLY A 59 9.20 12.97 7.04
C GLY A 59 10.29 13.47 7.97
N SER A 60 10.57 14.77 7.90
CA SER A 60 11.46 15.46 8.84
C SER A 60 10.97 16.85 9.22
N THR A 61 11.46 17.37 10.35
CA THR A 61 11.12 18.70 10.85
C THR A 61 12.35 19.44 11.39
N TYR A 62 12.41 20.73 11.10
CA TYR A 62 13.33 21.70 11.70
C TYR A 62 12.66 22.51 12.83
N SER A 63 11.36 22.34 13.05
CA SER A 63 10.58 23.14 13.99
C SER A 63 10.58 22.55 15.40
N THR A 64 10.30 23.43 16.38
CA THR A 64 10.09 23.08 17.80
C THR A 64 8.78 23.66 18.34
N ASP A 65 7.92 24.14 17.44
CA ASP A 65 6.68 24.85 17.70
C ASP A 65 5.58 24.46 16.70
N GLY A 66 4.41 25.10 16.82
CA GLY A 66 3.24 24.78 16.01
C GLY A 66 2.67 23.41 16.37
N ASP A 67 2.48 22.57 15.36
CA ASP A 67 2.04 21.18 15.52
C ASP A 67 3.18 20.23 15.95
N VAL A 68 4.43 20.70 15.83
CA VAL A 68 5.63 19.92 16.13
C VAL A 68 5.99 20.06 17.61
N SER A 69 6.33 18.94 18.25
CA SER A 69 6.94 18.96 19.57
C SER A 69 7.89 17.80 19.79
N GLY A 70 8.97 18.06 20.52
CA GLY A 70 9.97 17.04 20.86
C GLY A 70 11.14 16.94 19.90
N ASN A 71 11.35 17.90 18.99
CA ASN A 71 12.56 17.95 18.16
C ASN A 71 13.82 18.15 19.04
N HIS A 72 14.81 17.28 18.88
CA HIS A 72 15.99 17.14 19.71
C HIS A 72 17.20 17.94 19.20
N GLY A 73 17.15 18.47 17.97
CA GLY A 73 18.35 18.97 17.31
C GLY A 73 18.09 19.85 16.09
N ASN A 74 18.89 19.62 15.04
CA ASN A 74 18.85 20.41 13.81
C ASN A 74 17.67 19.98 12.92
N GLU A 75 17.50 18.68 12.74
CA GLU A 75 16.42 18.08 11.95
C GLU A 75 16.13 16.70 12.52
N ASP A 76 14.89 16.44 12.92
CA ASP A 76 14.46 15.13 13.42
C ASP A 76 13.50 14.47 12.44
N ALA A 77 13.47 13.13 12.43
CA ALA A 77 12.44 12.39 11.73
C ALA A 77 11.09 12.68 12.40
N TRP A 78 10.10 13.10 11.62
CA TRP A 78 8.78 13.46 12.14
C TRP A 78 7.72 12.47 11.68
N VAL A 79 7.01 11.88 12.64
CA VAL A 79 5.95 10.90 12.43
C VAL A 79 4.64 11.49 12.92
N VAL A 80 3.61 11.45 12.08
CA VAL A 80 2.28 11.96 12.39
C VAL A 80 1.23 10.90 12.12
N LYS A 81 0.45 10.54 13.14
CA LYS A 81 -0.75 9.70 13.01
C LYS A 81 -2.00 10.56 13.01
N LEU A 82 -2.83 10.34 12.01
CA LEU A 82 -4.12 10.97 11.83
C LEU A 82 -5.25 9.94 11.94
N ASP A 83 -6.42 10.41 12.35
CA ASP A 83 -7.67 9.67 12.25
C ASP A 83 -8.22 9.73 10.80
N GLY A 84 -9.33 9.03 10.54
CA GLY A 84 -9.96 9.00 9.21
C GLY A 84 -10.48 10.35 8.70
N LYS A 85 -10.58 11.36 9.57
CA LYS A 85 -11.01 12.73 9.25
C LYS A 85 -9.82 13.69 9.09
N GLY A 86 -8.60 13.19 9.20
CA GLY A 86 -7.38 13.99 9.13
C GLY A 86 -7.09 14.79 10.40
N GLU A 87 -7.68 14.44 11.55
CA GLU A 87 -7.33 15.03 12.84
C GLU A 87 -6.14 14.27 13.45
N MET A 88 -5.19 15.01 14.04
CA MET A 88 -3.99 14.41 14.63
C MET A 88 -4.33 13.63 15.90
N GLU A 89 -3.99 12.34 15.91
CA GLU A 89 -4.11 11.47 17.08
C GLU A 89 -2.86 11.55 17.95
N TRP A 90 -1.69 11.46 17.31
CA TRP A 90 -0.39 11.65 17.95
C TRP A 90 0.68 12.02 16.93
N GLN A 91 1.78 12.57 17.43
CA GLN A 91 2.99 12.84 16.65
C GLN A 91 4.24 12.52 17.48
N LYS A 92 5.35 12.22 16.80
CA LYS A 92 6.66 11.96 17.40
C LYS A 92 7.77 12.58 16.54
N CYS A 93 8.65 13.36 17.17
CA CYS A 93 9.98 13.60 16.63
C CYS A 93 10.90 12.49 17.15
N LEU A 94 11.62 11.84 16.23
CA LEU A 94 12.55 10.75 16.51
C LEU A 94 13.93 11.17 16.00
N GLY A 95 14.94 11.13 16.85
CA GLY A 95 16.29 11.54 16.46
C GLY A 95 17.18 11.89 17.64
N GLY A 96 18.19 12.70 17.36
CA GLY A 96 19.17 13.18 18.30
C GLY A 96 19.55 14.64 18.04
N SER A 97 20.78 15.02 18.38
CA SER A 97 21.20 16.42 18.29
C SER A 97 21.54 16.89 16.87
N LEU A 98 21.66 15.98 15.90
CA LEU A 98 22.13 16.25 14.54
C LEU A 98 21.00 16.14 13.51
N TYR A 99 21.25 15.49 12.37
CA TYR A 99 20.32 15.39 11.24
C TYR A 99 19.79 13.97 11.16
N ASP A 100 18.49 13.81 11.34
CA ASP A 100 17.78 12.54 11.35
C ASP A 100 16.56 12.67 10.44
N LYS A 101 16.45 11.78 9.46
CA LYS A 101 15.39 11.87 8.44
C LYS A 101 14.82 10.51 8.15
N ALA A 102 13.50 10.47 7.97
CA ALA A 102 12.79 9.27 7.58
C ALA A 102 12.18 9.43 6.18
N TYR A 103 12.36 8.40 5.35
CA TYR A 103 11.90 8.36 3.96
C TYR A 103 10.72 7.41 3.76
N SER A 104 10.63 6.34 4.55
CA SER A 104 9.58 5.31 4.39
C SER A 104 9.01 4.88 5.73
N ILE A 105 7.71 4.61 5.74
CA ILE A 105 6.98 4.06 6.89
C ILE A 105 6.01 2.98 6.42
N ARG A 106 5.92 1.88 7.18
CA ARG A 106 4.93 0.82 6.94
C ARG A 106 4.27 0.39 8.24
N GLU A 107 2.94 0.32 8.25
CA GLU A 107 2.21 -0.43 9.27
C GLU A 107 2.61 -1.91 9.17
N THR A 108 2.89 -2.49 10.33
CA THR A 108 3.36 -3.88 10.48
C THR A 108 2.24 -4.81 10.96
N ASN A 109 2.46 -6.11 10.87
CA ASN A 109 1.46 -7.13 11.21
C ASN A 109 1.03 -7.11 12.68
N ASP A 110 1.87 -6.57 13.57
CA ASP A 110 1.57 -6.36 14.99
C ASP A 110 0.84 -5.03 15.27
N SER A 111 0.37 -4.33 14.23
CA SER A 111 -0.25 -3.00 14.27
C SER A 111 0.66 -1.88 14.76
N GLY A 112 1.96 -2.12 14.89
CA GLY A 112 2.96 -1.06 15.02
C GLY A 112 3.45 -0.55 13.66
N TYR A 113 4.57 0.18 13.65
CA TYR A 113 5.12 0.77 12.42
C TYR A 113 6.61 0.51 12.31
N ILE A 114 7.11 0.27 11.10
CA ILE A 114 8.55 0.27 10.80
C ILE A 114 8.89 1.50 9.96
N ILE A 115 9.93 2.21 10.35
CA ILE A 115 10.42 3.43 9.71
C ILE A 115 11.84 3.18 9.21
N ALA A 116 12.17 3.76 8.06
CA ALA A 116 13.52 3.77 7.52
C ALA A 116 13.93 5.15 6.99
N GLY A 117 15.20 5.48 7.17
CA GLY A 117 15.87 6.66 6.60
C GLY A 117 17.34 6.70 6.99
N TYR A 118 17.87 7.87 7.34
CA TYR A 118 19.24 8.01 7.83
C TYR A 118 19.31 8.78 9.16
N THR A 119 20.43 8.62 9.86
CA THR A 119 20.81 9.39 11.04
C THR A 119 22.26 9.82 10.98
N ASN A 120 22.54 11.08 11.30
CA ASN A 120 23.89 11.59 11.62
C ASN A 120 24.11 11.70 13.14
N SER A 121 23.10 11.34 13.94
CA SER A 121 23.11 11.43 15.40
C SER A 121 23.64 10.15 16.04
N ASN A 122 24.02 10.23 17.31
CA ASN A 122 24.37 9.07 18.14
C ASN A 122 23.98 9.30 19.62
N ASP A 123 22.93 10.09 19.80
CA ASP A 123 22.31 10.49 21.06
C ASP A 123 20.79 10.62 20.87
N GLY A 124 20.08 10.97 21.94
CA GLY A 124 18.61 10.99 21.93
C GLY A 124 18.04 9.58 21.81
N ASP A 125 17.21 9.37 20.80
CA ASP A 125 16.66 8.05 20.43
C ASP A 125 17.67 7.18 19.68
N VAL A 126 18.71 7.79 19.12
CA VAL A 126 19.69 7.12 18.27
C VAL A 126 20.81 6.52 19.10
N SER A 127 21.18 5.28 18.77
CA SER A 127 22.43 4.70 19.27
C SER A 127 23.02 3.69 18.29
N GLY A 128 24.34 3.66 18.23
CA GLY A 128 25.09 2.72 17.42
C GLY A 128 25.44 3.22 16.02
N ASN A 129 25.40 4.53 15.77
CA ASN A 129 25.90 5.11 14.52
C ASN A 129 27.42 4.82 14.35
N HIS A 130 27.82 4.41 13.16
CA HIS A 130 29.14 3.88 12.82
C HIS A 130 30.08 4.91 12.19
N GLY A 131 29.64 6.15 11.93
CA GLY A 131 30.46 7.15 11.26
C GLY A 131 29.72 8.45 11.00
N ASN A 132 29.50 8.74 9.70
CA ASN A 132 28.79 9.93 9.25
C ASN A 132 27.28 9.66 9.31
N MET A 133 26.62 9.48 8.16
CA MET A 133 25.19 9.17 8.09
C MET A 133 25.00 7.67 7.98
N ASP A 134 24.36 7.03 8.95
CA ASP A 134 24.03 5.61 8.88
C ASP A 134 22.57 5.43 8.46
N ALA A 135 22.25 4.28 7.84
CA ALA A 135 20.88 3.86 7.69
C ALA A 135 20.23 3.68 9.06
N TRP A 136 19.12 4.36 9.29
CA TRP A 136 18.42 4.32 10.58
C TRP A 136 17.04 3.70 10.45
N LEU A 137 16.80 2.67 11.26
CA LEU A 137 15.56 1.93 11.30
C LEU A 137 14.95 2.03 12.69
N VAL A 138 13.64 2.30 12.74
CA VAL A 138 12.91 2.44 14.00
C VAL A 138 11.63 1.62 13.93
N LYS A 139 11.48 0.63 14.81
CA LYS A 139 10.22 -0.08 15.03
C LYS A 139 9.47 0.59 16.17
N LEU A 140 8.26 1.03 15.85
CA LEU A 140 7.30 1.58 16.79
C LEU A 140 6.21 0.56 17.10
N ASP A 141 5.58 0.72 18.27
CA ASP A 141 4.28 0.11 18.57
C ASP A 141 3.12 0.92 17.96
N ALA A 142 1.89 0.49 18.21
CA ALA A 142 0.68 1.15 17.69
C ALA A 142 0.47 2.59 18.23
N TYR A 143 1.12 2.95 19.33
CA TYR A 143 1.02 4.26 19.99
C TYR A 143 2.22 5.17 19.66
N GLY A 144 3.13 4.73 18.79
CA GLY A 144 4.31 5.48 18.40
C GLY A 144 5.46 5.40 19.40
N GLU A 145 5.45 4.46 20.35
CA GLU A 145 6.58 4.23 21.25
C GLU A 145 7.62 3.32 20.60
N ILE A 146 8.91 3.62 20.79
CA ILE A 146 10.00 2.85 20.21
C ILE A 146 10.08 1.47 20.88
N ILE A 147 9.90 0.42 20.09
CA ILE A 147 10.16 -0.97 20.49
C ILE A 147 11.66 -1.26 20.35
N TRP A 148 12.24 -0.91 19.21
CA TRP A 148 13.68 -0.99 18.96
C TRP A 148 14.10 -0.03 17.86
N GLN A 149 15.39 0.30 17.83
CA GLN A 149 16.03 1.04 16.75
C GLN A 149 17.37 0.40 16.38
N LYS A 150 17.81 0.60 15.13
CA LYS A 150 19.07 0.10 14.59
C LYS A 150 19.70 1.15 13.67
N CYS A 151 20.98 1.45 13.90
CA CYS A 151 21.84 2.04 12.88
C CYS A 151 22.52 0.89 12.13
N LEU A 152 22.47 0.90 10.81
CA LEU A 152 23.18 -0.01 9.93
C LEU A 152 24.05 0.81 8.99
N GLY A 153 25.31 0.42 8.82
CA GLY A 153 26.19 1.22 7.98
C GLY A 153 27.66 0.96 8.23
N GLY A 154 28.49 1.88 7.75
CA GLY A 154 29.93 1.88 7.94
C GLY A 154 30.44 3.26 8.31
N SER A 155 31.66 3.56 7.87
CA SER A 155 32.30 4.84 8.19
C SER A 155 31.81 6.02 7.34
N GLN A 156 31.09 5.76 6.24
CA GLN A 156 30.62 6.76 5.27
C GLN A 156 29.10 6.95 5.36
N ASN A 157 28.47 7.45 4.28
CA ASN A 157 27.06 7.78 4.25
C ASN A 157 26.21 6.63 3.69
N GLU A 158 25.11 6.34 4.37
CA GLU A 158 24.06 5.42 3.99
C GLU A 158 22.70 6.13 3.99
N ASP A 159 21.93 5.90 2.93
CA ASP A 159 20.53 6.32 2.83
C ASP A 159 19.65 5.09 2.65
N VAL A 160 18.44 5.10 3.20
CA VAL A 160 17.41 4.06 2.96
C VAL A 160 16.12 4.72 2.50
N PHE A 161 15.68 4.39 1.29
CA PHE A 161 14.55 5.05 0.64
C PHE A 161 13.24 4.27 0.78
N ASP A 162 13.28 2.93 0.87
CA ASP A 162 12.09 2.11 1.05
C ASP A 162 12.33 0.89 1.94
N ILE A 163 11.29 0.46 2.65
CA ILE A 163 11.28 -0.70 3.54
C ILE A 163 9.94 -1.42 3.45
N ARG A 164 9.96 -2.76 3.55
CA ARG A 164 8.78 -3.63 3.56
C ARG A 164 8.93 -4.71 4.61
N GLN A 165 7.83 -5.05 5.28
CA GLN A 165 7.78 -6.26 6.10
C GLN A 165 7.67 -7.49 5.18
N THR A 166 8.42 -8.55 5.50
CA THR A 166 8.41 -9.81 4.75
C THR A 166 7.53 -10.86 5.43
N ASP A 167 7.07 -11.85 4.66
CA ASP A 167 6.12 -12.89 5.13
C ASP A 167 6.65 -13.73 6.31
N ASP A 168 7.97 -13.83 6.43
CA ASP A 168 8.68 -14.47 7.56
C ASP A 168 8.72 -13.60 8.83
N GLY A 169 8.07 -12.43 8.82
CA GLY A 169 8.05 -11.46 9.93
C GLY A 169 9.26 -10.50 9.95
N GLY A 170 10.27 -10.73 9.12
CA GLY A 170 11.43 -9.85 8.96
C GLY A 170 11.13 -8.61 8.10
N TYR A 171 12.18 -7.97 7.60
CA TYR A 171 12.08 -6.76 6.79
C TYR A 171 13.05 -6.80 5.61
N ILE A 172 12.70 -6.15 4.51
CA ILE A 172 13.59 -5.91 3.37
C ILE A 172 13.62 -4.41 3.10
N LEU A 173 14.81 -3.86 2.90
CA LEU A 173 15.01 -2.44 2.64
C LEU A 173 15.96 -2.20 1.48
N VAL A 174 15.82 -1.04 0.85
CA VAL A 174 16.68 -0.58 -0.24
C VAL A 174 17.12 0.85 -0.06
N GLY A 175 18.32 1.13 -0.53
CA GLY A 175 18.98 2.40 -0.35
C GLY A 175 20.27 2.52 -1.14
N SER A 176 21.23 3.24 -0.59
CA SER A 176 22.56 3.38 -1.14
C SER A 176 23.62 3.54 -0.04
N THR A 177 24.86 3.14 -0.33
CA THR A 177 25.97 3.21 0.63
C THR A 177 27.29 3.61 -0.03
N TYR A 178 28.03 4.50 0.63
CA TYR A 178 29.43 4.83 0.29
C TYR A 178 30.44 3.98 1.10
N SER A 179 29.95 3.17 2.03
CA SER A 179 30.80 2.44 2.96
C SER A 179 31.30 1.13 2.36
N VAL A 180 32.53 0.78 2.73
CA VAL A 180 33.17 -0.53 2.42
C VAL A 180 33.50 -1.31 3.68
N ASP A 181 32.99 -0.86 4.83
CA ASP A 181 33.28 -1.36 6.16
C ASP A 181 32.02 -1.36 7.07
N GLY A 182 32.23 -1.65 8.35
CA GLY A 182 31.15 -1.75 9.33
C GLY A 182 30.23 -2.95 9.06
N ASN A 183 28.93 -2.68 8.93
CA ASN A 183 27.96 -3.68 8.51
C ASN A 183 28.00 -3.92 7.00
N VAL A 184 28.45 -2.97 6.20
CA VAL A 184 28.38 -3.04 4.74
C VAL A 184 29.43 -4.00 4.18
N VAL A 185 29.03 -4.86 3.24
CA VAL A 185 29.91 -5.86 2.62
C VAL A 185 29.63 -5.97 1.12
N GLY A 186 30.71 -6.01 0.33
CA GLY A 186 30.66 -6.35 -1.09
C GLY A 186 30.47 -5.16 -2.02
N CYS A 187 30.68 -3.94 -1.53
CA CYS A 187 30.56 -2.72 -2.32
C CYS A 187 31.72 -2.54 -3.31
N HIS A 188 31.44 -1.88 -4.44
CA HIS A 188 32.37 -1.72 -5.56
C HIS A 188 33.28 -0.50 -5.43
N GLY A 189 32.88 0.51 -4.65
CA GLY A 189 33.70 1.69 -4.33
C GLY A 189 34.93 1.41 -3.45
N ASP A 190 35.79 2.42 -3.28
CA ASP A 190 37.01 2.38 -2.48
C ASP A 190 36.82 2.86 -1.02
N GLY A 191 35.63 3.33 -0.69
CA GLY A 191 35.26 3.82 0.65
C GLY A 191 35.77 5.22 0.98
N SER A 192 36.29 5.97 0.00
CA SER A 192 36.75 7.35 0.16
C SER A 192 35.62 8.34 0.48
N GLY A 193 34.38 8.00 0.09
CA GLY A 193 33.25 8.93 0.11
C GLY A 193 33.33 9.99 -0.99
N ASP A 194 34.21 9.82 -1.99
CA ASP A 194 34.27 10.69 -3.16
C ASP A 194 33.02 10.50 -4.04
N TYR A 195 32.58 11.61 -4.66
CA TYR A 195 31.41 11.62 -5.52
C TYR A 195 31.65 10.73 -6.75
N GLY A 196 30.96 9.59 -6.81
CA GLY A 196 30.97 8.70 -7.98
C GLY A 196 31.22 7.23 -7.70
N GLU A 197 31.20 6.75 -6.45
CA GLU A 197 31.42 5.33 -6.11
C GLU A 197 30.36 4.81 -5.12
N LEU A 198 29.09 5.08 -5.42
CA LEU A 198 27.96 4.78 -4.55
C LEU A 198 27.28 3.51 -5.04
N ASP A 199 27.13 2.51 -4.19
CA ASP A 199 26.41 1.29 -4.55
C ASP A 199 24.95 1.33 -4.07
N ALA A 200 24.05 0.71 -4.84
CA ALA A 200 22.71 0.42 -4.37
C ALA A 200 22.80 -0.66 -3.29
N TRP A 201 22.17 -0.44 -2.14
CA TRP A 201 22.26 -1.36 -1.01
C TRP A 201 20.91 -2.01 -0.71
N VAL A 202 20.89 -3.33 -0.61
CA VAL A 202 19.71 -4.14 -0.29
C VAL A 202 20.00 -4.93 0.97
N VAL A 203 19.13 -4.82 1.97
CA VAL A 203 19.32 -5.51 3.26
C VAL A 203 18.05 -6.24 3.68
N LYS A 204 18.15 -7.56 3.84
CA LYS A 204 17.14 -8.38 4.50
C LYS A 204 17.48 -8.49 5.98
N LEU A 205 16.49 -8.19 6.80
CA LEU A 205 16.52 -8.30 8.24
C LEU A 205 15.62 -9.43 8.73
N LYS A 206 15.96 -9.94 9.90
CA LYS A 206 15.10 -10.77 10.74
C LYS A 206 14.10 -9.89 11.49
N GLU A 207 13.09 -10.51 12.10
CA GLU A 207 12.05 -9.81 12.88
C GLU A 207 12.63 -8.92 14.00
N ASN A 208 13.77 -9.32 14.58
CA ASN A 208 14.46 -8.58 15.63
C ASN A 208 15.37 -7.44 15.12
N GLY A 209 15.36 -7.17 13.80
CA GLY A 209 16.18 -6.15 13.15
C GLY A 209 17.64 -6.52 12.92
N ASP A 210 18.05 -7.76 13.19
CA ASP A 210 19.40 -8.22 12.84
C ASP A 210 19.47 -8.57 11.35
N ILE A 211 20.61 -8.31 10.71
CA ILE A 211 20.84 -8.64 9.31
C ILE A 211 20.76 -10.15 9.11
N ASP A 212 19.93 -10.57 8.14
CA ASP A 212 19.89 -11.93 7.63
C ASP A 212 20.84 -12.08 6.44
N TRP A 213 20.66 -11.23 5.42
CA TRP A 213 21.57 -11.08 4.30
C TRP A 213 21.55 -9.66 3.76
N GLN A 214 22.58 -9.28 3.02
CA GLN A 214 22.65 -8.00 2.32
C GLN A 214 23.38 -8.14 0.99
N ARG A 215 23.23 -7.14 0.10
CA ARG A 215 23.98 -6.98 -1.15
C ARG A 215 24.24 -5.49 -1.41
N CYS A 216 25.48 -5.16 -1.74
CA CYS A 216 25.75 -3.98 -2.57
C CYS A 216 25.59 -4.43 -4.03
N LEU A 217 24.84 -3.67 -4.81
CA LEU A 217 24.55 -3.90 -6.22
C LEU A 217 24.98 -2.67 -7.01
N GLY A 218 25.53 -2.87 -8.20
CA GLY A 218 25.95 -1.77 -9.06
C GLY A 218 27.29 -2.02 -9.71
N GLY A 219 28.07 -0.97 -9.89
CA GLY A 219 29.39 -1.00 -10.48
C GLY A 219 30.30 0.09 -9.93
N SER A 220 31.24 0.55 -10.74
CA SER A 220 32.24 1.53 -10.32
C SER A 220 31.74 2.97 -10.24
N ALA A 221 30.46 3.23 -10.58
CA ALA A 221 29.88 4.57 -10.60
C ALA A 221 28.76 4.74 -9.56
N TYR A 222 27.76 5.60 -9.83
CA TYR A 222 26.68 5.92 -8.91
C TYR A 222 25.45 5.04 -9.16
N ASP A 223 25.08 4.24 -8.17
CA ASP A 223 23.97 3.29 -8.19
C ASP A 223 23.07 3.51 -6.96
N VAL A 224 21.76 3.63 -7.18
CA VAL A 224 20.81 3.87 -6.08
C VAL A 224 19.54 3.06 -6.30
N ALA A 225 19.12 2.33 -5.28
CA ALA A 225 17.81 1.69 -5.23
C ALA A 225 16.82 2.56 -4.44
N GLN A 226 15.69 2.94 -5.06
CA GLN A 226 14.71 3.89 -4.53
C GLN A 226 13.45 3.21 -3.97
N SER A 227 12.98 2.14 -4.61
CA SER A 227 11.74 1.46 -4.21
C SER A 227 11.83 -0.05 -4.36
N ILE A 228 11.17 -0.77 -3.46
CA ILE A 228 11.15 -2.24 -3.45
C ILE A 228 9.74 -2.78 -3.20
N GLN A 229 9.38 -3.85 -3.92
CA GLN A 229 8.19 -4.66 -3.68
C GLN A 229 8.54 -6.15 -3.55
N LEU A 230 7.78 -6.86 -2.73
CA LEU A 230 7.82 -8.32 -2.69
C LEU A 230 7.11 -8.87 -3.91
N THR A 231 7.69 -9.89 -4.55
CA THR A 231 7.08 -10.54 -5.72
C THR A 231 6.35 -11.83 -5.32
N LYS A 232 5.34 -12.24 -6.11
CA LYS A 232 4.46 -13.40 -5.80
C LYS A 232 5.21 -14.73 -5.70
N ASP A 233 6.40 -14.81 -6.28
CA ASP A 233 7.32 -15.95 -6.24
C ASP A 233 8.25 -15.95 -5.01
N GLY A 234 8.10 -14.99 -4.09
CA GLY A 234 8.92 -14.83 -2.88
C GLY A 234 10.17 -13.97 -3.07
N GLY A 235 10.43 -13.49 -4.29
CA GLY A 235 11.54 -12.58 -4.59
C GLY A 235 11.23 -11.10 -4.30
N TYR A 236 12.01 -10.23 -4.94
CA TYR A 236 11.89 -8.78 -4.81
C TYR A 236 12.07 -8.10 -6.15
N ILE A 237 11.29 -7.06 -6.43
CA ILE A 237 11.50 -6.15 -7.57
C ILE A 237 11.90 -4.78 -7.04
N ILE A 238 12.96 -4.23 -7.62
CA ILE A 238 13.58 -2.97 -7.20
C ILE A 238 13.58 -2.01 -8.39
N ALA A 239 13.31 -0.74 -8.12
CA ALA A 239 13.52 0.35 -9.07
C ALA A 239 14.47 1.39 -8.49
N GLY A 240 15.28 1.96 -9.37
CA GLY A 240 16.29 2.94 -9.01
C GLY A 240 16.93 3.58 -10.24
N LYS A 241 18.19 3.97 -10.10
CA LYS A 241 18.99 4.53 -11.18
C LYS A 241 20.44 4.10 -11.08
N THR A 242 21.12 4.04 -12.22
CA THR A 242 22.53 3.70 -12.34
C THR A 242 23.24 4.65 -13.30
N TYR A 243 24.47 5.03 -12.97
CA TYR A 243 25.42 5.63 -13.91
C TYR A 243 26.53 4.62 -14.29
N SER A 244 26.50 3.44 -13.68
CA SER A 244 27.54 2.43 -13.81
C SER A 244 27.54 1.79 -15.19
N GLN A 245 28.73 1.42 -15.63
CA GLN A 245 28.98 0.83 -16.96
C GLN A 245 29.59 -0.57 -16.86
N ASP A 246 29.60 -1.11 -15.64
CA ASP A 246 30.25 -2.35 -15.25
C ASP A 246 29.60 -2.94 -13.97
N GLY A 247 30.21 -3.99 -13.42
CA GLY A 247 29.68 -4.68 -12.25
C GLY A 247 28.46 -5.54 -12.57
N ASP A 248 27.39 -5.35 -11.80
CA ASP A 248 26.10 -6.01 -11.97
C ASP A 248 25.26 -5.40 -13.11
N VAL A 249 25.64 -4.22 -13.61
CA VAL A 249 24.89 -3.45 -14.60
C VAL A 249 25.19 -3.94 -16.01
N SER A 250 24.16 -4.28 -16.80
CA SER A 250 24.32 -4.68 -18.20
C SER A 250 23.56 -3.80 -19.19
N GLU A 251 24.18 -3.59 -20.35
CA GLU A 251 23.63 -2.80 -21.47
C GLU A 251 23.15 -1.37 -21.08
N PRO A 252 23.99 -0.54 -20.43
CA PRO A 252 23.66 0.87 -20.18
C PRO A 252 23.51 1.66 -21.49
N ILE A 253 22.61 2.64 -21.50
CA ILE A 253 22.14 3.33 -22.72
C ILE A 253 22.63 4.79 -22.78
N GLY A 254 22.97 5.39 -21.64
CA GLY A 254 23.36 6.80 -21.57
C GLY A 254 24.05 7.21 -20.27
N GLU A 255 23.58 8.34 -19.72
CA GLU A 255 24.07 8.90 -18.47
C GLU A 255 23.47 8.14 -17.27
N PHE A 256 22.49 8.72 -16.57
CA PHE A 256 21.74 7.94 -15.58
C PHE A 256 20.66 7.15 -16.30
N ASP A 257 20.66 5.83 -16.17
CA ASP A 257 19.61 4.96 -16.68
C ASP A 257 18.66 4.55 -15.54
N ALA A 258 17.37 4.37 -15.86
CA ALA A 258 16.44 3.77 -14.91
C ALA A 258 16.82 2.29 -14.76
N TRP A 259 17.13 1.87 -13.54
CA TRP A 259 17.64 0.53 -13.28
C TRP A 259 16.62 -0.31 -12.52
N ILE A 260 16.15 -1.38 -13.15
CA ILE A 260 15.14 -2.29 -12.61
C ILE A 260 15.79 -3.64 -12.33
N ILE A 261 15.68 -4.12 -11.10
CA ILE A 261 16.36 -5.33 -10.64
C ILE A 261 15.33 -6.29 -10.04
N LYS A 262 15.26 -7.50 -10.60
CA LYS A 262 14.53 -8.61 -9.99
C LYS A 262 15.50 -9.50 -9.23
N LEU A 263 15.25 -9.65 -7.94
CA LEU A 263 15.97 -10.56 -7.06
C LEU A 263 15.12 -11.80 -6.76
N LYS A 264 15.82 -12.90 -6.49
CA LYS A 264 15.27 -14.06 -5.79
C LYS A 264 15.14 -13.76 -4.29
N GLU A 265 14.41 -14.60 -3.56
CA GLU A 265 14.30 -14.54 -2.09
C GLU A 265 15.69 -14.55 -1.40
N THR A 266 16.68 -15.20 -2.01
CA THR A 266 18.06 -15.31 -1.51
C THR A 266 18.91 -14.04 -1.72
N GLY A 267 18.36 -13.01 -2.39
CA GLY A 267 19.09 -11.81 -2.79
C GLY A 267 20.01 -11.99 -4.00
N GLU A 268 19.92 -13.11 -4.72
CA GLU A 268 20.59 -13.26 -6.02
C GLU A 268 19.81 -12.52 -7.11
N ILE A 269 20.51 -11.82 -8.00
CA ILE A 269 19.91 -11.24 -9.21
C ILE A 269 19.36 -12.37 -10.08
N GLU A 270 18.09 -12.25 -10.43
CA GLU A 270 17.43 -13.10 -11.41
C GLU A 270 17.53 -12.47 -12.80
N TRP A 271 17.23 -11.17 -12.89
CA TRP A 271 17.51 -10.33 -14.05
C TRP A 271 17.59 -8.86 -13.62
N GLU A 272 18.25 -8.05 -14.43
CA GLU A 272 18.26 -6.60 -14.31
C GLU A 272 18.12 -5.95 -15.70
N LYS A 273 17.70 -4.68 -15.73
CA LYS A 273 17.48 -3.89 -16.95
C LYS A 273 17.83 -2.42 -16.71
N CYS A 274 18.73 -1.89 -17.54
CA CYS A 274 18.81 -0.46 -17.82
C CYS A 274 17.75 -0.07 -18.86
N LEU A 275 16.93 0.91 -18.53
CA LEU A 275 15.89 1.46 -19.40
C LEU A 275 16.06 2.98 -19.50
N GLY A 276 15.87 3.54 -20.68
CA GLY A 276 16.02 4.98 -20.89
C GLY A 276 16.53 5.34 -22.28
N GLY A 277 17.27 6.43 -22.36
CA GLY A 277 17.94 6.90 -23.57
C GLY A 277 19.32 7.45 -23.27
N THR A 278 19.81 8.39 -24.09
CA THR A 278 21.19 8.86 -23.97
C THR A 278 21.43 9.88 -22.84
N SER A 279 20.36 10.38 -22.19
CA SER A 279 20.41 11.41 -21.15
C SER A 279 20.03 10.82 -19.78
N HIS A 280 19.46 11.62 -18.86
CA HIS A 280 19.09 11.17 -17.52
C HIS A 280 17.69 10.56 -17.48
N ASP A 281 17.59 9.33 -17.00
CA ASP A 281 16.38 8.55 -16.80
C ASP A 281 16.39 7.96 -15.39
N HIS A 282 15.34 8.23 -14.62
CA HIS A 282 15.24 7.79 -13.23
C HIS A 282 13.95 6.99 -13.02
N ALA A 283 14.03 5.93 -12.21
CA ALA A 283 12.85 5.29 -11.62
C ALA A 283 12.84 5.53 -10.10
N TYR A 284 11.73 6.10 -9.61
CA TYR A 284 11.57 6.46 -8.19
C TYR A 284 10.65 5.50 -7.43
N ASN A 285 9.59 5.00 -8.07
CA ASN A 285 8.65 4.09 -7.43
C ASN A 285 8.20 2.98 -8.38
N ILE A 286 8.06 1.76 -7.85
CA ILE A 286 7.62 0.58 -8.60
C ILE A 286 6.53 -0.18 -7.85
N GLN A 287 5.56 -0.70 -8.61
CA GLN A 287 4.45 -1.51 -8.11
C GLN A 287 4.32 -2.81 -8.91
N LEU A 288 3.82 -3.85 -8.25
CA LEU A 288 3.36 -5.07 -8.93
C LEU A 288 2.06 -4.78 -9.66
N THR A 289 1.84 -5.46 -10.77
CA THR A 289 0.56 -5.39 -11.50
C THR A 289 -0.17 -6.72 -11.48
N ASP A 290 -1.50 -6.68 -11.60
CA ASP A 290 -2.36 -7.87 -11.45
C ASP A 290 -2.05 -8.97 -12.49
N ASP A 291 -1.61 -8.56 -13.67
CA ASP A 291 -1.17 -9.44 -14.76
C ASP A 291 0.19 -10.12 -14.52
N GLY A 292 0.84 -9.85 -13.38
CA GLY A 292 2.14 -10.41 -13.00
C GLY A 292 3.35 -9.58 -13.45
N GLY A 293 3.14 -8.50 -14.21
CA GLY A 293 4.20 -7.55 -14.55
C GLY A 293 4.42 -6.49 -13.47
N TYR A 294 5.06 -5.39 -13.87
CA TYR A 294 5.42 -4.28 -12.99
C TYR A 294 5.08 -2.95 -13.64
N VAL A 295 4.84 -1.91 -12.85
CA VAL A 295 4.76 -0.53 -13.35
C VAL A 295 5.66 0.35 -12.50
N PHE A 296 6.46 1.19 -13.12
CA PHE A 296 7.24 2.19 -12.41
C PHE A 296 6.96 3.60 -12.91
N VAL A 297 7.26 4.57 -12.06
CA VAL A 297 7.28 5.99 -12.42
C VAL A 297 8.62 6.61 -12.05
N GLY A 298 9.06 7.54 -12.88
CA GLY A 298 10.03 8.54 -12.49
C GLY A 298 10.10 9.72 -13.46
N SER A 299 11.31 10.11 -13.86
CA SER A 299 11.52 11.27 -14.73
C SER A 299 12.53 10.98 -15.82
N THR A 300 12.35 11.57 -17.00
CA THR A 300 13.25 11.41 -18.15
C THR A 300 13.64 12.75 -18.77
N TRP A 301 14.93 12.92 -19.08
CA TRP A 301 15.46 13.95 -19.99
C TRP A 301 15.88 13.34 -21.34
N SER A 302 15.52 12.09 -21.60
CA SER A 302 15.87 11.42 -22.85
C SER A 302 14.80 11.64 -23.91
N SER A 303 15.24 11.67 -25.17
CA SER A 303 14.36 11.82 -26.34
C SER A 303 14.52 10.70 -27.36
N ASP A 304 15.24 9.66 -26.97
CA ASP A 304 15.66 8.50 -27.73
C ASP A 304 15.70 7.23 -26.85
N GLY A 305 16.20 6.12 -27.40
CA GLY A 305 16.21 4.83 -26.71
C GLY A 305 14.80 4.25 -26.55
N ASP A 306 14.47 3.86 -25.31
CA ASP A 306 13.16 3.37 -24.91
C ASP A 306 12.13 4.51 -24.75
N VAL A 307 12.61 5.75 -24.64
CA VAL A 307 11.79 6.93 -24.34
C VAL A 307 11.16 7.48 -25.62
N SER A 308 9.85 7.77 -25.55
CA SER A 308 9.15 8.46 -26.63
C SER A 308 8.04 9.36 -26.09
N GLY A 309 7.85 10.51 -26.72
CA GLY A 309 6.84 11.50 -26.32
C GLY A 309 7.40 12.69 -25.51
N TYR A 310 8.72 12.76 -25.33
CA TYR A 310 9.46 13.82 -24.63
C TYR A 310 9.21 15.24 -25.19
N ARG A 311 9.10 16.24 -24.30
CA ARG A 311 8.60 17.60 -24.58
C ARG A 311 9.53 18.77 -24.19
N ARG A 312 10.85 18.52 -23.96
CA ARG A 312 12.01 19.48 -23.92
C ARG A 312 12.69 19.69 -22.57
N ALA A 313 12.04 19.38 -21.45
CA ALA A 313 12.63 19.36 -20.12
C ALA A 313 12.34 18.00 -19.47
N TYR A 314 12.69 17.78 -18.21
CA TYR A 314 12.30 16.54 -17.54
C TYR A 314 10.77 16.34 -17.66
N ASP A 315 10.37 15.19 -18.16
CA ASP A 315 8.97 14.75 -18.20
C ASP A 315 8.76 13.61 -17.20
N VAL A 316 7.53 13.47 -16.72
CA VAL A 316 7.11 12.27 -15.97
C VAL A 316 7.20 11.07 -16.91
N TRP A 317 7.91 10.03 -16.49
CA TRP A 317 8.01 8.79 -17.27
C TRP A 317 7.33 7.64 -16.53
N VAL A 318 6.26 7.10 -17.13
CA VAL A 318 5.54 5.94 -16.61
C VAL A 318 5.78 4.76 -17.53
N VAL A 319 6.21 3.63 -16.98
CA VAL A 319 6.57 2.45 -17.77
C VAL A 319 5.92 1.21 -17.16
N LYS A 320 5.13 0.52 -17.98
CA LYS A 320 4.63 -0.82 -17.68
C LYS A 320 5.57 -1.85 -18.27
N LEU A 321 6.01 -2.76 -17.41
CA LEU A 321 6.84 -3.89 -17.73
C LEU A 321 6.02 -5.19 -17.66
N LYS A 322 6.43 -6.15 -18.47
CA LYS A 322 6.03 -7.56 -18.35
C LYS A 322 6.80 -8.21 -17.21
N GLU A 323 6.38 -9.41 -16.81
CA GLU A 323 7.04 -10.21 -15.75
C GLU A 323 8.53 -10.46 -16.02
N ASN A 324 8.94 -10.52 -17.29
CA ASN A 324 10.33 -10.71 -17.70
C ASN A 324 11.15 -9.39 -17.81
N GLY A 325 10.57 -8.26 -17.42
CA GLY A 325 11.22 -6.95 -17.49
C GLY A 325 11.17 -6.26 -18.85
N ASP A 326 10.58 -6.88 -19.88
CA ASP A 326 10.41 -6.20 -21.17
C ASP A 326 9.33 -5.12 -21.06
N ILE A 327 9.54 -3.97 -21.72
CA ILE A 327 8.54 -2.91 -21.81
C ILE A 327 7.28 -3.43 -22.52
N ASP A 328 6.14 -3.26 -21.88
CA ASP A 328 4.83 -3.45 -22.49
C ASP A 328 4.33 -2.15 -23.12
N TRP A 329 4.34 -1.07 -22.33
CA TRP A 329 4.09 0.29 -22.79
C TRP A 329 4.83 1.31 -21.93
N GLN A 330 5.05 2.50 -22.48
CA GLN A 330 5.63 3.64 -21.76
C GLN A 330 4.93 4.94 -22.17
N LYS A 331 4.93 5.93 -21.27
CA LYS A 331 4.35 7.27 -21.49
C LYS A 331 5.25 8.34 -20.88
N CYS A 332 5.56 9.36 -21.67
CA CYS A 332 6.01 10.66 -21.17
C CYS A 332 4.79 11.57 -20.96
N LEU A 333 4.62 12.08 -19.75
CA LEU A 333 3.55 12.98 -19.35
C LEU A 333 4.14 14.31 -18.89
N GLY A 334 3.51 15.42 -19.26
CA GLY A 334 3.99 16.76 -18.88
C GLY A 334 3.78 17.80 -19.97
N GLY A 335 4.61 18.84 -19.96
CA GLY A 335 4.60 19.97 -20.87
C GLY A 335 6.01 20.40 -21.27
N ALA A 336 6.19 21.67 -21.62
CA ALA A 336 7.48 22.16 -22.12
C ALA A 336 8.51 22.44 -21.01
N ASN A 337 8.10 22.42 -19.73
CA ASN A 337 8.92 22.70 -18.56
C ASN A 337 9.09 21.43 -17.70
N HIS A 338 9.70 21.58 -16.53
CA HIS A 338 10.08 20.47 -15.68
C HIS A 338 8.87 19.81 -14.99
N ASP A 339 8.67 18.53 -15.25
CA ASP A 339 7.61 17.69 -14.71
C ASP A 339 8.22 16.40 -14.15
N GLN A 340 7.88 16.05 -12.91
CA GLN A 340 8.42 14.88 -12.24
C GLN A 340 7.36 14.20 -11.39
N ALA A 341 7.45 12.88 -11.28
CA ALA A 341 6.59 12.09 -10.42
C ALA A 341 7.43 11.16 -9.55
N TYR A 342 7.05 11.04 -8.28
CA TYR A 342 7.82 10.30 -7.27
C TYR A 342 7.09 9.04 -6.81
N THR A 343 5.80 8.92 -7.11
CA THR A 343 4.94 7.86 -6.59
C THR A 343 3.89 7.44 -7.61
N ILE A 344 3.64 6.13 -7.67
CA ILE A 344 2.58 5.52 -8.47
C ILE A 344 1.90 4.44 -7.62
N GLN A 345 0.58 4.31 -7.74
CA GLN A 345 -0.20 3.25 -7.10
C GLN A 345 -1.21 2.66 -8.08
N LEU A 346 -1.49 1.36 -7.92
CA LEU A 346 -2.59 0.72 -8.64
C LEU A 346 -3.92 1.19 -8.06
N THR A 347 -4.91 1.28 -8.95
CA THR A 347 -6.28 1.65 -8.58
C THR A 347 -7.24 0.48 -8.81
N ASN A 348 -8.34 0.45 -8.08
CA ASN A 348 -9.31 -0.66 -8.09
C ASN A 348 -9.96 -0.92 -9.46
N ASP A 349 -9.93 0.06 -10.36
CA ASP A 349 -10.39 -0.05 -11.75
C ASP A 349 -9.34 -0.65 -12.71
N GLY A 350 -8.18 -1.05 -12.21
CA GLY A 350 -7.05 -1.60 -12.99
C GLY A 350 -6.15 -0.53 -13.60
N GLY A 351 -6.40 0.76 -13.33
CA GLY A 351 -5.53 1.86 -13.73
C GLY A 351 -4.46 2.20 -12.69
N TYR A 352 -3.98 3.44 -12.78
CA TYR A 352 -2.90 3.93 -11.90
C TYR A 352 -3.16 5.37 -11.46
N ILE A 353 -2.71 5.71 -10.26
CA ILE A 353 -2.66 7.09 -9.77
C ILE A 353 -1.19 7.48 -9.55
N VAL A 354 -0.79 8.61 -10.12
CA VAL A 354 0.58 9.14 -10.13
C VAL A 354 0.60 10.51 -9.47
N ALA A 355 1.62 10.81 -8.66
CA ALA A 355 1.80 12.14 -8.10
C ALA A 355 3.27 12.61 -8.08
N GLY A 356 3.45 13.92 -8.19
CA GLY A 356 4.72 14.62 -8.01
C GLY A 356 4.56 16.13 -8.16
N GLN A 357 5.37 16.75 -9.02
CA GLN A 357 5.39 18.19 -9.24
C GLN A 357 5.42 18.56 -10.73
N THR A 358 4.95 19.78 -11.04
CA THR A 358 4.94 20.35 -12.40
C THR A 358 5.31 21.83 -12.40
N GLN A 359 6.09 22.25 -13.40
CA GLN A 359 6.34 23.65 -13.80
C GLN A 359 5.65 24.02 -15.11
N SER A 360 4.92 23.07 -15.69
CA SER A 360 4.32 23.18 -17.00
C SER A 360 2.94 23.80 -16.93
N GLN A 361 2.61 24.60 -17.95
CA GLN A 361 1.27 25.20 -18.14
C GLN A 361 0.64 24.76 -19.46
N ASP A 362 1.25 23.77 -20.12
CA ASP A 362 0.89 23.25 -21.43
C ASP A 362 1.04 21.71 -21.46
N GLY A 363 0.84 21.13 -22.64
CA GLY A 363 0.88 19.68 -22.81
C GLY A 363 -0.30 19.00 -22.12
N ASP A 364 0.00 18.09 -21.19
CA ASP A 364 -0.99 17.33 -20.43
C ASP A 364 -1.43 18.07 -19.14
N VAL A 365 -0.67 19.08 -18.74
CA VAL A 365 -0.86 19.79 -17.47
C VAL A 365 -1.88 20.91 -17.64
N SER A 366 -2.74 21.08 -16.64
CA SER A 366 -3.64 22.24 -16.58
C SER A 366 -3.88 22.70 -15.16
N GLY A 367 -4.06 24.01 -14.98
CA GLY A 367 -4.40 24.57 -13.67
C GLY A 367 -3.19 24.73 -12.75
N HIS A 368 -1.98 24.76 -13.29
CA HIS A 368 -0.77 25.10 -12.56
C HIS A 368 -0.76 26.59 -12.15
N HIS A 369 -0.35 26.84 -10.92
CA HIS A 369 -0.24 28.13 -10.26
C HIS A 369 1.26 28.36 -9.98
N GLY A 370 1.80 29.53 -10.33
CA GLY A 370 3.12 29.93 -9.83
C GLY A 370 4.33 29.14 -10.38
N TYR A 371 5.13 28.57 -9.47
CA TYR A 371 6.46 28.00 -9.74
C TYR A 371 6.44 26.48 -9.91
N ASN A 372 6.21 25.73 -8.83
CA ASN A 372 6.05 24.28 -8.83
C ASN A 372 4.73 23.99 -8.14
N ASP A 373 3.83 23.26 -8.79
CA ASP A 373 2.61 22.75 -8.14
C ASP A 373 2.68 21.24 -8.01
N ILE A 374 1.96 20.71 -7.03
CA ILE A 374 1.66 19.29 -6.97
C ILE A 374 0.87 18.91 -8.22
N TRP A 375 1.28 17.84 -8.91
CA TRP A 375 0.53 17.29 -10.03
C TRP A 375 0.09 15.86 -9.74
N VAL A 376 -1.22 15.61 -9.85
CA VAL A 376 -1.83 14.30 -9.66
C VAL A 376 -2.46 13.87 -10.98
N VAL A 377 -2.13 12.65 -11.44
CA VAL A 377 -2.59 12.11 -12.72
C VAL A 377 -3.18 10.73 -12.51
N LYS A 378 -4.46 10.55 -12.87
CA LYS A 378 -5.09 9.23 -12.98
C LYS A 378 -4.97 8.73 -14.40
N LEU A 379 -4.42 7.53 -14.52
CA LEU A 379 -4.25 6.78 -15.75
C LEU A 379 -5.21 5.58 -15.78
N ASP A 380 -5.60 5.18 -16.98
CA ASP A 380 -6.23 3.89 -17.23
C ASP A 380 -5.19 2.74 -17.30
N GLU A 381 -5.66 1.51 -17.53
CA GLU A 381 -4.82 0.30 -17.64
C GLU A 381 -3.75 0.39 -18.75
N LYS A 382 -3.92 1.29 -19.73
CA LYS A 382 -3.04 1.50 -20.91
C LYS A 382 -2.16 2.73 -20.77
N GLY A 383 -2.22 3.42 -19.63
CA GLY A 383 -1.47 4.64 -19.39
C GLY A 383 -2.06 5.88 -20.04
N GLU A 384 -3.32 5.86 -20.49
CA GLU A 384 -3.99 7.06 -20.98
C GLU A 384 -4.57 7.87 -19.82
N ILE A 385 -4.51 9.20 -19.89
CA ILE A 385 -5.00 10.08 -18.82
C ILE A 385 -6.53 10.05 -18.77
N ASN A 386 -7.08 9.57 -17.65
CA ASN A 386 -8.49 9.70 -17.32
C ASN A 386 -8.81 11.11 -16.82
N TRP A 387 -8.00 11.58 -15.88
CA TRP A 387 -8.06 12.94 -15.35
C TRP A 387 -6.71 13.33 -14.74
N GLN A 388 -6.48 14.64 -14.62
CA GLN A 388 -5.34 15.18 -13.86
C GLN A 388 -5.75 16.43 -13.09
N LYS A 389 -4.97 16.79 -12.08
CA LYS A 389 -5.19 17.95 -11.23
C LYS A 389 -3.87 18.52 -10.74
N SER A 390 -3.66 19.82 -10.95
CA SER A 390 -2.63 20.59 -10.25
C SER A 390 -3.19 21.15 -8.94
N LEU A 391 -2.38 21.10 -7.87
CA LEU A 391 -2.70 21.61 -6.55
C LEU A 391 -1.53 22.44 -6.02
N GLY A 392 -1.82 23.60 -5.44
CA GLY A 392 -0.79 24.46 -4.88
C GLY A 392 -1.19 25.93 -4.90
N GLY A 393 -0.19 26.80 -4.94
CA GLY A 393 -0.35 28.25 -4.95
C GLY A 393 0.73 28.93 -5.78
N THR A 394 1.10 30.16 -5.42
CA THR A 394 2.04 30.93 -6.24
C THR A 394 3.51 30.53 -6.06
N GLU A 395 3.84 29.73 -5.04
CA GLU A 395 5.20 29.34 -4.69
C GLU A 395 5.50 27.89 -5.12
N ASN A 396 6.34 27.17 -4.38
CA ASN A 396 6.70 25.80 -4.68
C ASN A 396 5.92 24.84 -3.78
N ASP A 397 5.29 23.85 -4.38
CA ASP A 397 4.46 22.83 -3.74
C ASP A 397 4.75 21.48 -4.40
N GLN A 398 4.99 20.44 -3.61
CA GLN A 398 5.46 19.14 -4.12
C GLN A 398 4.81 17.97 -3.38
N ALA A 399 4.43 16.93 -4.13
CA ALA A 399 3.93 15.69 -3.56
C ALA A 399 5.07 14.69 -3.45
N SER A 400 5.10 13.92 -2.37
CA SER A 400 6.08 12.84 -2.17
C SER A 400 5.43 11.46 -2.20
N SER A 401 4.15 11.36 -1.80
CA SER A 401 3.46 10.09 -1.70
C SER A 401 1.97 10.23 -1.95
N ILE A 402 1.37 9.25 -2.64
CA ILE A 402 -0.07 9.10 -2.82
C ILE A 402 -0.43 7.64 -2.62
N GLN A 403 -1.54 7.35 -1.94
CA GLN A 403 -2.01 6.00 -1.67
C GLN A 403 -3.52 5.89 -1.89
N LEU A 404 -3.97 4.75 -2.41
CA LEU A 404 -5.37 4.39 -2.51
C LEU A 404 -5.94 4.16 -1.10
N THR A 405 -7.15 4.63 -0.83
CA THR A 405 -7.85 4.43 0.44
C THR A 405 -8.98 3.41 0.31
N ASP A 406 -9.40 2.78 1.41
CA ASP A 406 -10.39 1.69 1.41
C ASP A 406 -11.77 2.10 0.85
N ASP A 407 -12.11 3.39 0.93
CA ASP A 407 -13.31 3.98 0.35
C ASP A 407 -13.22 4.20 -1.17
N GLY A 408 -12.09 3.84 -1.79
CA GLY A 408 -11.78 4.06 -3.19
C GLY A 408 -11.33 5.50 -3.53
N GLY A 409 -11.01 6.30 -2.51
CA GLY A 409 -10.39 7.62 -2.66
C GLY A 409 -8.86 7.55 -2.65
N TYR A 410 -8.23 8.69 -2.38
CA TYR A 410 -6.77 8.80 -2.34
C TYR A 410 -6.31 9.69 -1.20
N VAL A 411 -5.26 9.29 -0.48
CA VAL A 411 -4.53 10.16 0.45
C VAL A 411 -3.19 10.55 -0.17
N LEU A 412 -2.92 11.84 -0.27
CA LEU A 412 -1.68 12.42 -0.76
C LEU A 412 -0.97 13.11 0.41
N ALA A 413 0.34 12.97 0.48
CA ALA A 413 1.20 13.76 1.33
C ALA A 413 2.32 14.41 0.50
N GLY A 414 2.67 15.62 0.90
CA GLY A 414 3.68 16.45 0.27
C GLY A 414 4.11 17.56 1.22
N HIS A 415 4.80 18.54 0.68
CA HIS A 415 5.15 19.75 1.41
C HIS A 415 4.92 20.98 0.53
N VAL A 416 4.51 22.06 1.16
CA VAL A 416 4.04 23.29 0.51
C VAL A 416 4.74 24.49 1.08
N TYR A 417 5.14 25.41 0.21
CA TYR A 417 5.64 26.73 0.60
C TYR A 417 4.57 27.82 0.36
N SER A 418 3.56 27.52 -0.46
CA SER A 418 2.49 28.46 -0.78
C SER A 418 1.61 28.79 0.43
N GLN A 419 1.02 29.99 0.40
CA GLN A 419 0.03 30.44 1.39
C GLN A 419 -1.28 30.92 0.73
N ASP A 420 -1.45 30.57 -0.54
CA ASP A 420 -2.58 30.93 -1.38
C ASP A 420 -2.98 29.78 -2.31
N GLY A 421 -3.94 30.04 -3.20
CA GLY A 421 -4.49 29.02 -4.09
C GLY A 421 -5.24 27.94 -3.31
N ASP A 422 -4.81 26.69 -3.48
CA ASP A 422 -5.32 25.55 -2.74
C ASP A 422 -4.76 25.45 -1.31
N VAL A 423 -3.65 26.11 -1.02
CA VAL A 423 -3.02 26.10 0.30
C VAL A 423 -3.55 27.27 1.12
N LEU A 424 -4.45 26.97 2.08
CA LEU A 424 -5.15 28.02 2.84
C LEU A 424 -4.38 28.52 4.07
N SER A 425 -3.38 27.76 4.52
CA SER A 425 -2.54 28.09 5.66
C SER A 425 -1.18 27.41 5.54
N ASN A 426 -0.15 28.11 5.97
CA ASN A 426 1.21 27.62 6.15
C ASN A 426 1.78 28.40 7.36
N HIS A 427 2.54 27.72 8.20
CA HIS A 427 3.00 28.14 9.51
C HIS A 427 4.43 28.72 9.51
N GLY A 428 5.07 28.81 8.35
CA GLY A 428 6.38 29.45 8.21
C GLY A 428 6.99 29.23 6.84
N SER A 429 7.86 28.23 6.76
CA SER A 429 8.64 27.88 5.56
C SER A 429 7.90 26.79 4.78
N TRP A 430 8.51 25.62 4.61
CA TRP A 430 7.84 24.45 4.07
C TRP A 430 7.03 23.77 5.16
N ASP A 431 5.76 23.48 4.92
CA ASP A 431 4.93 22.69 5.84
C ASP A 431 4.53 21.37 5.18
N VAL A 432 4.27 20.34 5.99
CA VAL A 432 3.63 19.12 5.50
C VAL A 432 2.21 19.43 5.04
N TRP A 433 1.84 19.00 3.83
CA TRP A 433 0.48 19.11 3.33
C TRP A 433 -0.09 17.75 3.00
N ILE A 434 -1.27 17.46 3.56
CA ILE A 434 -1.96 16.19 3.41
C ILE A 434 -3.33 16.48 2.80
N VAL A 435 -3.66 15.77 1.72
CA VAL A 435 -4.91 15.94 0.97
C VAL A 435 -5.59 14.60 0.84
N LYS A 436 -6.84 14.51 1.28
CA LYS A 436 -7.72 13.36 1.06
C LYS A 436 -8.71 13.69 -0.04
N PHE A 437 -8.70 12.89 -1.10
CA PHE A 437 -9.68 12.91 -2.17
C PHE A 437 -10.84 11.98 -1.84
N GLU A 438 -12.05 12.37 -2.23
CA GLU A 438 -13.24 11.54 -2.09
C GLU A 438 -13.13 10.25 -2.93
N GLY A 439 -13.72 9.17 -2.42
CA GLY A 439 -13.92 7.95 -3.19
C GLY A 439 -14.99 8.15 -4.25
N ASN A 440 -14.58 8.41 -5.49
CA ASN A 440 -15.50 8.60 -6.63
C ASN A 440 -16.11 7.29 -7.17
N GLY A 441 -16.03 6.21 -6.41
CA GLY A 441 -16.56 4.92 -6.84
C GLY A 441 -15.75 4.31 -7.98
N ASP A 442 -14.42 4.23 -7.84
CA ASP A 442 -13.59 3.19 -8.47
C ASP A 442 -13.99 1.79 -7.92
N LYS A 443 -15.29 1.51 -7.92
CA LYS A 443 -15.87 0.20 -7.65
C LYS A 443 -15.78 -0.55 -8.97
N ALA A 444 -15.33 -1.80 -8.89
CA ALA A 444 -15.25 -2.71 -10.02
C ALA A 444 -16.48 -2.59 -10.94
N PRO A 445 -16.32 -2.68 -12.27
CA PRO A 445 -17.40 -2.43 -13.20
C PRO A 445 -18.62 -3.30 -12.89
N ALA A 446 -19.77 -2.65 -12.72
CA ALA A 446 -21.05 -3.33 -12.60
C ALA A 446 -21.27 -4.19 -13.86
N SER A 447 -21.35 -5.51 -13.69
CA SER A 447 -21.67 -6.42 -14.79
C SER A 447 -23.05 -6.06 -15.34
N ASN A 448 -23.10 -5.52 -16.56
CA ASN A 448 -24.35 -5.29 -17.29
C ASN A 448 -25.11 -6.61 -17.39
N GLY A 449 -26.35 -6.59 -16.90
CA GLY A 449 -27.22 -7.76 -16.86
C GLY A 449 -27.48 -8.35 -18.24
N ASP A 450 -26.95 -9.55 -18.47
CA ASP A 450 -27.62 -10.55 -19.29
C ASP A 450 -28.26 -11.57 -18.34
N ALA A 451 -29.59 -11.52 -18.29
CA ALA A 451 -30.45 -12.39 -17.51
C ALA A 451 -30.52 -13.79 -18.15
N SER A 452 -29.39 -14.50 -18.22
CA SER A 452 -29.39 -15.93 -18.57
C SER A 452 -28.10 -16.69 -18.21
N MET A 453 -27.41 -16.37 -17.11
CA MET A 453 -26.53 -17.35 -16.44
C MET A 453 -26.30 -16.94 -14.97
N ASN A 454 -27.26 -17.29 -14.12
CA ASN A 454 -27.11 -17.15 -12.67
C ASN A 454 -26.20 -18.29 -12.18
N ARG A 455 -24.89 -18.04 -12.15
CA ARG A 455 -23.96 -18.77 -11.29
C ARG A 455 -23.20 -17.74 -10.47
N PRO A 456 -23.24 -17.79 -9.12
CA PRO A 456 -22.18 -17.16 -8.34
C PRO A 456 -20.88 -17.80 -8.79
N ARG A 457 -19.90 -16.98 -9.20
CA ARG A 457 -18.52 -17.45 -9.32
C ARG A 457 -18.05 -17.73 -7.91
N ALA A 458 -18.19 -18.99 -7.50
CA ALA A 458 -17.44 -19.56 -6.41
C ALA A 458 -15.96 -19.45 -6.76
N ILE A 459 -15.20 -18.76 -5.92
CA ILE A 459 -13.76 -18.99 -5.84
C ILE A 459 -13.60 -20.42 -5.34
N ILE A 460 -13.16 -21.28 -6.24
CA ILE A 460 -12.64 -22.60 -5.91
C ILE A 460 -11.28 -22.36 -5.28
N CYS A 461 -11.21 -22.36 -3.95
CA CYS A 461 -9.95 -22.57 -3.24
C CYS A 461 -9.65 -24.07 -3.28
N GLU A 462 -8.98 -24.52 -4.35
CA GLU A 462 -8.21 -25.75 -4.32
C GLU A 462 -6.77 -25.40 -4.00
N ARG A 463 -6.41 -25.39 -2.71
CA ARG A 463 -5.04 -25.72 -2.32
C ARG A 463 -4.99 -26.48 -1.00
N THR A 464 -4.39 -27.66 -1.12
CA THR A 464 -4.13 -28.68 -0.13
C THR A 464 -3.24 -28.13 0.98
N PHE A 465 -3.69 -28.23 2.24
CA PHE A 465 -2.86 -27.93 3.41
C PHE A 465 -1.76 -28.99 3.55
N THR A 466 -0.51 -28.64 3.22
CA THR A 466 0.65 -29.17 3.94
C THR A 466 0.98 -28.18 5.05
N GLY A 467 0.27 -28.38 6.17
CA GLY A 467 0.54 -27.88 7.52
C GLY A 467 1.29 -26.56 7.69
N GLN A 468 0.55 -25.49 8.00
CA GLN A 468 0.86 -24.58 9.12
C GLN A 468 -0.35 -23.69 9.45
N THR A 469 -0.49 -23.41 10.74
CA THR A 469 -1.60 -22.74 11.43
C THR A 469 -1.59 -21.23 11.21
N LEU A 470 -2.75 -20.59 10.97
CA LEU A 470 -2.92 -19.14 11.00
C LEU A 470 -3.69 -18.73 12.26
N ALA A 471 -2.93 -18.14 13.20
CA ALA A 471 -3.29 -17.58 14.51
C ALA A 471 -3.74 -18.56 15.64
N THR A 472 -3.04 -18.49 16.77
CA THR A 472 -3.41 -19.10 18.05
C THR A 472 -3.52 -17.98 19.11
N PHE A 473 -4.65 -17.85 19.79
CA PHE A 473 -4.73 -17.11 21.05
C PHE A 473 -4.91 -18.13 22.18
N ARG A 474 -3.97 -18.12 23.14
CA ARG A 474 -4.13 -18.85 24.39
C ARG A 474 -4.91 -17.97 25.36
N ASP A 475 -6.08 -18.43 25.78
CA ASP A 475 -6.59 -18.17 27.11
C ASP A 475 -6.73 -19.53 27.81
N ASP A 476 -6.21 -19.62 29.01
CA ASP A 476 -5.91 -20.85 29.73
C ASP A 476 -7.18 -21.42 30.37
N ALA A 477 -8.20 -21.75 29.58
CA ALA A 477 -9.33 -22.54 30.06
C ALA A 477 -10.10 -23.34 29.01
N PHE A 478 -10.30 -22.84 27.77
CA PHE A 478 -11.12 -23.56 26.78
C PHE A 478 -10.68 -23.21 25.35
N GLY A 479 -10.15 -24.21 24.63
CA GLY A 479 -9.69 -24.03 23.25
C GLY A 479 -10.86 -23.83 22.27
N LEU A 480 -10.80 -22.76 21.47
CA LEU A 480 -11.74 -22.50 20.38
C LEU A 480 -11.01 -21.79 19.24
N LEU A 481 -11.20 -22.29 18.01
CA LEU A 481 -10.75 -21.69 16.75
C LEU A 481 -11.89 -20.82 16.21
N LYS A 482 -11.60 -19.58 15.82
CA LYS A 482 -12.61 -18.62 15.32
C LYS A 482 -12.27 -18.24 13.88
N VAL A 483 -13.25 -18.32 12.98
CA VAL A 483 -13.15 -17.82 11.59
C VAL A 483 -14.23 -16.77 11.42
N ILE A 484 -13.84 -15.58 10.95
CA ILE A 484 -14.75 -14.48 10.62
C ILE A 484 -14.70 -14.33 9.10
N ASP A 485 -15.86 -14.45 8.45
CA ASP A 485 -16.02 -14.07 7.04
C ASP A 485 -16.56 -12.63 6.98
N PRO A 486 -15.74 -11.65 6.57
CA PRO A 486 -16.13 -10.24 6.57
C PRO A 486 -17.12 -9.86 5.45
N GLU A 487 -17.35 -10.72 4.44
CA GLU A 487 -18.32 -10.40 3.37
C GLU A 487 -19.76 -10.79 3.73
N THR A 488 -19.96 -11.72 4.65
CA THR A 488 -21.30 -12.24 5.01
C THR A 488 -21.75 -11.89 6.43
N GLY A 489 -20.86 -11.39 7.29
CA GLY A 489 -21.14 -11.09 8.69
C GLY A 489 -21.43 -12.34 9.55
N VAL A 490 -21.08 -13.53 9.05
CA VAL A 490 -21.30 -14.80 9.75
C VAL A 490 -20.10 -15.11 10.65
N ILE A 491 -20.37 -15.40 11.93
CA ILE A 491 -19.37 -15.89 12.88
C ILE A 491 -19.67 -17.37 13.16
N ASP A 492 -18.76 -18.25 12.72
CA ASP A 492 -18.84 -19.68 13.03
C ASP A 492 -18.00 -19.98 14.29
N PHE A 493 -18.62 -20.66 15.27
CA PHE A 493 -17.92 -21.18 16.44
C PHE A 493 -18.03 -22.70 16.46
N ARG A 494 -16.90 -23.37 16.69
CA ARG A 494 -16.83 -24.82 16.90
C ARG A 494 -16.63 -25.11 18.38
N ALA A 495 -17.69 -25.47 19.10
CA ALA A 495 -17.61 -25.84 20.50
C ALA A 495 -17.52 -27.37 20.63
N PRO A 496 -16.42 -27.95 21.14
CA PRO A 496 -16.40 -29.36 21.45
C PRO A 496 -17.30 -29.62 22.67
N LEU A 497 -18.41 -30.34 22.46
CA LEU A 497 -19.12 -30.97 23.56
C LEU A 497 -18.28 -32.13 24.08
N ARG A 498 -18.16 -32.27 25.40
CA ARG A 498 -17.65 -33.51 26.00
C ARG A 498 -18.68 -34.63 25.84
N SER A 499 -18.72 -35.22 24.66
CA SER A 499 -19.03 -36.64 24.44
C SER A 499 -18.35 -37.04 23.14
N GLU A 500 -17.57 -38.12 23.16
CA GLU A 500 -16.44 -38.39 22.26
C GLU A 500 -16.69 -38.49 20.73
N GLU A 501 -17.87 -38.21 20.15
CA GLU A 501 -18.09 -38.51 18.72
C GLU A 501 -18.97 -37.57 17.87
N LYS A 502 -19.33 -36.34 18.29
CA LYS A 502 -20.14 -35.45 17.41
C LYS A 502 -19.77 -33.96 17.45
N ASP A 503 -19.75 -33.34 16.26
CA ASP A 503 -19.56 -31.91 16.02
C ASP A 503 -20.91 -31.18 15.98
N VAL A 504 -21.03 -30.04 16.67
CA VAL A 504 -22.19 -29.14 16.60
C VAL A 504 -21.74 -27.78 16.09
N ARG A 505 -22.45 -27.24 15.09
CA ARG A 505 -22.21 -25.89 14.55
C ARG A 505 -23.32 -24.94 14.98
N VAL A 506 -22.95 -23.71 15.33
CA VAL A 506 -23.91 -22.66 15.69
C VAL A 506 -23.76 -21.53 14.70
N ARG A 507 -24.85 -21.20 13.99
CA ARG A 507 -24.90 -20.13 13.00
C ARG A 507 -25.81 -19.01 13.51
N ILE A 508 -25.34 -17.78 13.40
CA ILE A 508 -26.10 -16.56 13.70
C ILE A 508 -26.05 -15.68 12.45
N SER A 509 -27.20 -15.16 12.00
CA SER A 509 -27.27 -14.27 10.84
C SER A 509 -28.26 -13.14 11.10
N TYR A 510 -27.85 -11.87 10.95
CA TYR A 510 -28.68 -10.79 10.39
C TYR A 510 -27.85 -9.51 10.12
N ALA A 511 -28.34 -8.70 9.17
CA ALA A 511 -27.76 -7.46 8.67
C ALA A 511 -27.98 -6.26 9.61
N ASP A 512 -26.99 -5.38 9.71
CA ASP A 512 -26.99 -4.07 10.39
C ASP A 512 -26.80 -4.02 11.93
N ILE A 513 -25.71 -4.61 12.43
CA ILE A 513 -25.17 -4.27 13.78
C ILE A 513 -23.63 -4.20 13.74
N GLN A 514 -23.04 -3.12 14.27
CA GLN A 514 -21.62 -3.08 14.66
C GLN A 514 -21.41 -3.89 15.94
N MET A 515 -20.62 -4.95 15.89
CA MET A 515 -20.38 -5.84 17.03
C MET A 515 -19.13 -5.45 17.82
N LYS A 516 -19.26 -5.50 19.17
CA LYS A 516 -18.14 -5.58 20.10
C LYS A 516 -18.31 -6.84 20.94
N VAL A 517 -17.39 -7.79 20.83
CA VAL A 517 -17.45 -9.08 21.55
C VAL A 517 -16.48 -9.02 22.72
N ASP A 518 -17.02 -9.06 23.94
CA ASP A 518 -16.25 -9.17 25.18
C ASP A 518 -16.47 -10.56 25.78
N VAL A 519 -15.42 -11.38 25.82
CA VAL A 519 -15.48 -12.75 26.38
C VAL A 519 -14.88 -12.71 27.78
N GLY A 520 -15.61 -12.10 28.70
CA GLY A 520 -15.29 -12.03 30.13
C GLY A 520 -16.47 -12.48 30.96
N ALA A 521 -16.42 -13.72 31.47
CA ALA A 521 -17.36 -14.34 32.42
C ALA A 521 -18.78 -14.69 31.91
N LYS A 522 -19.03 -16.00 31.69
CA LYS A 522 -20.31 -16.76 31.63
C LYS A 522 -21.45 -16.26 30.74
N ASN A 523 -21.37 -15.08 30.12
CA ASN A 523 -22.40 -14.49 29.28
C ASN A 523 -21.76 -13.91 28.01
N LEU A 524 -22.50 -13.93 26.90
CA LEU A 524 -22.16 -13.22 25.67
C LEU A 524 -22.81 -11.84 25.72
N LEU A 525 -22.03 -10.77 25.54
CA LEU A 525 -22.56 -9.41 25.47
C LEU A 525 -22.66 -8.97 23.99
N ILE A 526 -23.81 -8.44 23.60
CA ILE A 526 -24.06 -7.87 22.26
C ILE A 526 -24.59 -6.46 22.44
N GLU A 527 -24.07 -5.48 21.71
CA GLU A 527 -24.60 -4.12 21.72
C GLU A 527 -25.52 -3.88 20.52
N TYR A 528 -26.76 -3.43 20.77
CA TYR A 528 -27.74 -3.10 19.72
C TYR A 528 -28.32 -1.70 19.97
N ARG A 529 -28.15 -0.80 19.00
CA ARG A 529 -28.60 0.61 19.07
C ARG A 529 -28.21 1.31 20.39
N GLY A 530 -26.96 1.11 20.83
CA GLY A 530 -26.43 1.67 22.07
C GLY A 530 -26.97 1.04 23.37
N ARG A 531 -27.63 -0.13 23.28
CA ARG A 531 -28.05 -0.93 24.43
C ARG A 531 -27.25 -2.22 24.50
N ALA A 532 -26.63 -2.47 25.65
CA ALA A 532 -25.98 -3.75 25.94
C ALA A 532 -27.03 -4.83 26.23
N ILE A 533 -27.02 -5.89 25.43
CA ILE A 533 -27.84 -7.09 25.57
C ILE A 533 -26.93 -8.19 26.09
N GLN A 534 -27.25 -8.69 27.28
CA GLN A 534 -26.55 -9.82 27.87
C GLN A 534 -27.28 -11.12 27.53
N ILE A 535 -26.64 -11.98 26.76
CA ILE A 535 -27.12 -13.33 26.47
C ILE A 535 -26.41 -14.29 27.42
N PRO A 536 -27.10 -14.82 28.44
CA PRO A 536 -26.51 -15.84 29.29
C PRO A 536 -26.16 -17.08 28.44
N MET A 537 -24.98 -17.65 28.64
CA MET A 537 -24.64 -18.91 27.98
C MET A 537 -25.58 -20.00 28.50
N ILE A 538 -26.45 -20.48 27.61
CA ILE A 538 -27.36 -21.58 27.92
C ILE A 538 -26.55 -22.86 27.87
N THR A 539 -26.50 -23.57 28.99
CA THR A 539 -25.99 -24.95 29.03
C THR A 539 -27.16 -25.87 28.71
N PHE A 540 -27.12 -26.57 27.58
CA PHE A 540 -28.11 -27.59 27.25
C PHE A 540 -27.66 -28.91 27.87
N GLU A 541 -28.44 -29.45 28.81
CA GLU A 541 -28.33 -30.87 29.17
C GLU A 541 -29.05 -31.69 28.09
N CYS A 542 -28.33 -32.02 27.02
CA CYS A 542 -28.85 -32.70 25.83
C CYS A 542 -28.87 -34.23 25.96
N GLU A 543 -29.05 -34.79 27.16
CA GLU A 543 -29.02 -36.25 27.36
C GLU A 543 -30.18 -36.97 26.67
N GLU A 544 -31.39 -36.39 26.63
CA GLU A 544 -32.53 -37.01 25.91
C GLU A 544 -32.43 -36.85 24.39
N LEU A 545 -31.92 -35.71 23.89
CA LEU A 545 -31.86 -35.37 22.46
C LEU A 545 -30.80 -36.17 21.69
N LEU A 546 -29.69 -36.51 22.33
CA LEU A 546 -28.63 -37.32 21.72
C LEU A 546 -29.01 -38.81 21.58
N SER A 547 -29.95 -39.29 22.40
CA SER A 547 -30.35 -40.70 22.44
C SER A 547 -31.23 -41.13 21.25
N GLU A 548 -31.87 -40.18 20.56
CA GLU A 548 -32.71 -40.43 19.39
C GLU A 548 -32.03 -40.14 18.04
N MET A 549 -30.79 -39.62 18.05
CA MET A 549 -30.06 -39.27 16.82
C MET A 549 -29.39 -40.49 16.16
N PRO A 550 -29.67 -40.80 14.88
CA PRO A 550 -28.93 -41.81 14.14
C PRO A 550 -27.42 -41.51 14.11
N THR A 551 -26.62 -42.57 14.01
CA THR A 551 -25.17 -42.44 13.79
C THR A 551 -24.96 -41.85 12.39
N HIS A 552 -24.29 -40.69 12.31
CA HIS A 552 -23.86 -39.93 11.11
C HIS A 552 -24.62 -38.63 10.72
N GLU A 553 -25.41 -38.01 11.61
CA GLU A 553 -26.04 -36.69 11.32
C GLU A 553 -25.38 -35.51 12.07
N GLU A 554 -25.30 -34.34 11.42
CA GLU A 554 -24.84 -33.05 11.99
C GLU A 554 -26.05 -32.27 12.56
N ALA A 555 -25.87 -31.64 13.73
CA ALA A 555 -26.87 -30.78 14.34
C ALA A 555 -26.42 -29.31 14.29
N MET A 556 -27.34 -28.42 13.94
CA MET A 556 -27.14 -26.98 13.89
C MET A 556 -28.09 -26.28 14.86
N ILE A 557 -27.59 -25.30 15.60
CA ILE A 557 -28.43 -24.44 16.47
C ILE A 557 -28.46 -23.04 15.86
N GLU A 558 -29.65 -22.53 15.61
CA GLU A 558 -29.89 -21.15 15.17
C GLU A 558 -30.55 -20.36 16.30
N ILE A 559 -30.05 -19.15 16.56
CA ILE A 559 -30.64 -18.23 17.54
C ILE A 559 -31.13 -17.00 16.79
N HIS A 560 -32.44 -16.77 16.85
CA HIS A 560 -33.11 -15.61 16.26
C HIS A 560 -33.44 -14.60 17.36
N LEU A 561 -33.07 -13.34 17.15
CA LEU A 561 -33.52 -12.22 17.96
C LEU A 561 -34.53 -11.42 17.12
N ILE A 562 -35.78 -11.41 17.56
CA ILE A 562 -36.89 -10.81 16.81
C ILE A 562 -37.38 -9.58 17.58
N GLU A 563 -37.33 -8.40 16.96
CA GLU A 563 -37.92 -7.17 17.51
C GLU A 563 -39.44 -7.21 17.33
N LYS A 564 -40.18 -7.21 18.45
CA LYS A 564 -41.63 -7.11 18.46
C LYS A 564 -42.06 -5.68 18.13
N GLU A 565 -43.31 -5.52 17.70
CA GLU A 565 -43.86 -4.20 17.35
C GLU A 565 -43.83 -3.18 18.50
N ASP A 566 -43.73 -3.63 19.76
CA ASP A 566 -43.58 -2.78 20.94
C ASP A 566 -42.13 -2.36 21.25
N GLY A 567 -41.17 -2.76 20.40
CA GLY A 567 -39.74 -2.48 20.55
C GLY A 567 -39.03 -3.37 21.57
N SER A 568 -39.69 -4.40 22.10
CA SER A 568 -39.05 -5.44 22.90
C SER A 568 -38.44 -6.53 22.02
N LEU A 569 -37.33 -7.13 22.46
CA LEU A 569 -36.69 -8.22 21.73
C LEU A 569 -37.16 -9.57 22.28
N GLU A 570 -37.62 -10.44 21.39
CA GLU A 570 -37.89 -11.85 21.66
C GLU A 570 -36.71 -12.70 21.23
N LYS A 571 -36.28 -13.59 22.12
CA LYS A 571 -35.29 -14.60 21.80
C LYS A 571 -36.00 -15.88 21.39
N VAL A 572 -35.71 -16.37 20.20
CA VAL A 572 -36.20 -17.67 19.70
C VAL A 572 -34.99 -18.53 19.37
N ILE A 573 -34.88 -19.69 20.01
CA ILE A 573 -33.83 -20.67 19.71
C ILE A 573 -34.44 -21.79 18.90
N GLN A 574 -33.83 -22.11 17.77
CA GLN A 574 -34.23 -23.21 16.91
C GLN A 574 -33.11 -24.24 16.82
N LEU A 575 -33.47 -25.50 17.06
CA LEU A 575 -32.60 -26.63 16.77
C LEU A 575 -32.95 -27.16 15.37
N ILE A 576 -31.93 -27.29 14.53
CA ILE A 576 -32.03 -27.73 13.15
C ILE A 576 -31.14 -28.95 12.96
N VAL A 577 -31.73 -30.10 12.62
CA VAL A 577 -30.98 -31.33 12.33
C VAL A 577 -30.85 -31.47 10.82
N VAL A 578 -29.62 -31.69 10.34
CA VAL A 578 -29.31 -31.79 8.91
C VAL A 578 -28.56 -33.08 8.59
N GLU A 579 -28.87 -33.65 7.44
CA GLU A 579 -28.22 -34.85 6.91
C GLU A 579 -27.43 -34.45 5.66
N GLN A 580 -26.18 -34.92 5.55
CA GLN A 580 -25.41 -34.81 4.33
C GLN A 580 -25.65 -36.03 3.44
N VAL A 581 -26.13 -35.79 2.22
CA VAL A 581 -26.23 -36.84 1.18
C VAL A 581 -25.62 -36.28 -0.10
N ASP A 582 -24.53 -36.92 -0.57
CA ASP A 582 -23.84 -36.66 -1.83
C ASP A 582 -23.59 -35.15 -2.11
N GLU A 583 -22.73 -34.55 -1.28
CA GLU A 583 -22.27 -33.14 -1.34
C GLU A 583 -23.38 -32.08 -1.19
N LYS A 584 -24.60 -32.47 -0.82
CA LYS A 584 -25.71 -31.54 -0.55
C LYS A 584 -26.26 -31.73 0.87
N THR A 585 -26.42 -30.61 1.58
CA THR A 585 -27.05 -30.60 2.91
C THR A 585 -28.58 -30.60 2.76
N LYS A 586 -29.25 -31.55 3.40
CA LYS A 586 -30.70 -31.65 3.42
C LYS A 586 -31.21 -31.39 4.84
N LEU A 587 -32.19 -30.49 4.96
CA LEU A 587 -32.89 -30.23 6.21
C LEU A 587 -33.76 -31.45 6.59
N VAL A 588 -33.49 -32.05 7.74
CA VAL A 588 -34.23 -33.23 8.22
C VAL A 588 -35.30 -32.82 9.22
N HIS A 589 -34.98 -31.94 10.16
CA HIS A 589 -35.92 -31.54 11.20
C HIS A 589 -35.66 -30.13 11.75
N ARG A 590 -36.72 -29.42 12.19
CA ARG A 590 -36.64 -28.09 12.82
C ARG A 590 -37.55 -28.05 14.04
N MET A 591 -36.99 -27.76 15.22
CA MET A 591 -37.73 -27.61 16.48
C MET A 591 -37.49 -26.23 17.07
N ASN A 592 -38.56 -25.62 17.61
CA ASN A 592 -38.43 -24.45 18.48
C ASN A 592 -38.11 -24.93 19.89
N VAL A 593 -37.03 -24.46 20.46
CA VAL A 593 -36.66 -24.72 21.85
C VAL A 593 -37.02 -23.47 22.63
N GLN A 594 -37.98 -23.58 23.56
CA GLN A 594 -38.38 -22.48 24.44
C GLN A 594 -37.34 -22.21 25.52
#